data_AF-A0AAN2QU32-F1
#
_entry.id   AF-A0AAN2QU32-F1
#
_cell.length_a   1.000
_cell.length_b   1.000
_cell.length_c   1.000
_cell.angle_alpha   90.00
_cell.angle_beta   90.00
_cell.angle_gamma   90.00
#
_symmetry.space_group_name_H-M   'P 1'
#
loop_
_entity.id
_entity.type
_entity.pdbx_description
1 polymer ?
#
loop_
_entity_poly.entity_id
_entity_poly.type
_entity_poly.pdbx_seq_one_letter_code
_entity_poly.pdbx_strand_id
1 'polypeptide(L)'
;MNNLKKLQQLTGISAEEISDALDIDLALVKSFDNEENMPTVGELEALVGIFSSQLDAQGIETQSEKHPIHIRLSVDYLMNLGITTSDWITLKWAFEGKWQGDKLAVGFFNQGQLTRVVTSSMDFVTAFAGYLILQTEGEFEPYIDEFDDDKEYDWRLLRINEDHFTDVTQTIITTDLPEIS
;
A
#
# COMPACT_ATOMS: atom_id res chain seq x y z
N MET A 1 -1.15 -13.03 -6.52
CA MET A 1 -0.14 -12.18 -5.86
C MET A 1 -0.76 -11.46 -4.68
N ASN A 2 -0.23 -11.70 -3.47
CA ASN A 2 -0.61 -11.00 -2.24
C ASN A 2 0.52 -10.04 -1.79
N ASN A 3 0.25 -9.16 -0.83
CA ASN A 3 1.22 -8.21 -0.28
C ASN A 3 1.92 -8.70 0.99
N LEU A 4 1.83 -9.97 1.38
CA LEU A 4 2.39 -10.46 2.64
C LEU A 4 3.90 -10.22 2.73
N LYS A 5 4.63 -10.62 1.69
CA LYS A 5 6.09 -10.43 1.61
C LYS A 5 6.47 -8.95 1.53
N LYS A 6 5.66 -8.12 0.84
CA LYS A 6 5.85 -6.65 0.82
C LYS A 6 5.68 -6.07 2.21
N LEU A 7 4.62 -6.45 2.91
CA LEU A 7 4.35 -6.01 4.27
C LEU A 7 5.43 -6.44 5.25
N GLN A 8 6.00 -7.65 5.11
CA GLN A 8 7.19 -8.05 5.86
C GLN A 8 8.38 -7.14 5.59
N GLN A 9 8.67 -6.82 4.31
CA GLN A 9 9.76 -5.91 3.94
C GLN A 9 9.55 -4.48 4.47
N LEU A 10 8.33 -3.97 4.36
CA LEU A 10 7.97 -2.62 4.80
C LEU A 10 8.01 -2.47 6.33
N THR A 11 7.57 -3.51 7.05
CA THR A 11 7.53 -3.49 8.52
C THR A 11 8.84 -3.94 9.16
N GLY A 12 9.65 -4.70 8.44
CA GLY A 12 10.87 -5.34 8.95
C GLY A 12 10.60 -6.58 9.80
N ILE A 13 9.34 -7.02 9.93
CA ILE A 13 8.97 -8.21 10.68
C ILE A 13 9.37 -9.48 9.88
N SER A 14 9.95 -10.44 10.58
CA SER A 14 10.34 -11.74 10.02
C SER A 14 9.19 -12.75 10.02
N ALA A 15 9.32 -13.78 9.19
CA ALA A 15 8.38 -14.91 9.18
C ALA A 15 8.38 -15.66 10.52
N GLU A 16 9.53 -15.71 11.20
CA GLU A 16 9.67 -16.25 12.55
C GLU A 16 8.85 -15.45 13.57
N GLU A 17 8.91 -14.11 13.55
CA GLU A 17 8.11 -13.26 14.43
C GLU A 17 6.60 -13.37 14.15
N ILE A 18 6.21 -13.54 12.88
CA ILE A 18 4.80 -13.80 12.52
C ILE A 18 4.36 -15.16 13.04
N SER A 19 5.19 -16.20 12.87
CA SER A 19 4.93 -17.56 13.34
C SER A 19 4.71 -17.58 14.86
N ASP A 20 5.59 -16.91 15.61
CA ASP A 20 5.48 -16.77 17.06
C ASP A 20 4.22 -15.96 17.47
N ALA A 21 3.91 -14.87 16.75
CA ALA A 21 2.77 -14.01 17.07
C ALA A 21 1.40 -14.68 16.80
N LEU A 22 1.33 -15.56 15.79
CA LEU A 22 0.12 -16.27 15.41
C LEU A 22 0.00 -17.67 16.06
N ASP A 23 1.05 -18.14 16.74
CA ASP A 23 1.16 -19.52 17.28
C ASP A 23 0.92 -20.58 16.19
N ILE A 24 1.55 -20.38 15.03
CA ILE A 24 1.49 -21.29 13.87
C ILE A 24 2.89 -21.70 13.42
N ASP A 25 2.98 -22.81 12.67
CA ASP A 25 4.25 -23.32 12.18
C ASP A 25 4.90 -22.35 11.17
N LEU A 26 6.22 -22.15 11.28
CA LEU A 26 6.98 -21.28 10.37
C LEU A 26 6.86 -21.73 8.92
N ALA A 27 6.74 -23.05 8.70
CA ALA A 27 6.49 -23.60 7.37
C ALA A 27 5.16 -23.11 6.78
N LEU A 28 4.13 -22.93 7.61
CA LEU A 28 2.83 -22.42 7.19
C LEU A 28 2.93 -20.94 6.79
N VAL A 29 3.62 -20.11 7.58
CA VAL A 29 3.88 -18.70 7.23
C VAL A 29 4.60 -18.59 5.88
N LYS A 30 5.66 -19.39 5.68
CA LYS A 30 6.40 -19.41 4.39
C LYS A 30 5.54 -19.87 3.22
N SER A 31 4.58 -20.77 3.46
CA SER A 31 3.64 -21.18 2.41
C SER A 31 2.63 -20.09 2.05
N PHE A 32 2.31 -19.18 2.98
CA PHE A 32 1.50 -17.99 2.67
C PHE A 32 2.28 -17.00 1.78
N ASP A 33 3.56 -16.80 2.06
CA ASP A 33 4.45 -15.92 1.27
C ASP A 33 4.64 -16.40 -0.17
N ASN A 34 4.66 -17.72 -0.36
CA ASN A 34 4.82 -18.35 -1.65
C ASN A 34 3.49 -18.61 -2.36
N GLU A 35 2.36 -18.18 -1.77
CA GLU A 35 1.00 -18.40 -2.30
C GLU A 35 0.65 -19.88 -2.49
N GLU A 36 1.29 -20.77 -1.74
CA GLU A 36 1.04 -22.21 -1.76
C GLU A 36 -0.18 -22.59 -0.90
N ASN A 37 -0.43 -21.83 0.17
CA ASN A 37 -1.61 -21.94 1.01
C ASN A 37 -2.25 -20.57 1.21
N MET A 38 -3.58 -20.58 1.29
CA MET A 38 -4.35 -19.38 1.60
C MET A 38 -4.57 -19.30 3.12
N PRO A 39 -4.22 -18.18 3.78
CA PRO A 39 -4.58 -17.99 5.18
C PRO A 39 -6.10 -18.02 5.37
N THR A 40 -6.53 -18.52 6.53
CA THR A 40 -7.92 -18.40 6.97
C THR A 40 -8.29 -16.94 7.21
N VAL A 41 -9.59 -16.63 7.27
CA VAL A 41 -10.07 -15.27 7.56
C VAL A 41 -9.49 -14.76 8.89
N GLY A 42 -9.43 -15.60 9.93
CA GLY A 42 -8.86 -15.22 11.22
C GLY A 42 -7.36 -14.91 11.14
N GLU A 43 -6.61 -15.68 10.34
CA GLU A 43 -5.18 -15.41 10.10
C GLU A 43 -4.98 -14.12 9.29
N LEU A 44 -5.82 -13.84 8.29
CA LEU A 44 -5.78 -12.58 7.53
C LEU A 44 -6.02 -11.37 8.45
N GLU A 45 -7.05 -11.44 9.30
CA GLU A 45 -7.35 -10.38 10.28
C GLU A 45 -6.19 -10.16 11.26
N ALA A 46 -5.58 -11.25 11.73
CA ALA A 46 -4.45 -11.18 12.65
C ALA A 46 -3.19 -10.60 11.97
N LEU A 47 -2.88 -11.04 10.75
CA LEU A 47 -1.77 -10.52 9.93
C LEU A 47 -1.93 -9.02 9.69
N VAL A 48 -3.12 -8.57 9.25
CA VAL A 48 -3.44 -7.15 9.09
C VAL A 48 -3.21 -6.38 10.39
N GLY A 49 -3.63 -6.95 11.54
CA GLY A 49 -3.39 -6.35 12.86
C GLY A 49 -1.91 -6.22 13.20
N ILE A 50 -1.12 -7.26 12.97
CA ILE A 50 0.33 -7.27 13.20
C ILE A 50 1.01 -6.20 12.35
N PHE A 51 0.77 -6.18 11.04
CA PHE A 51 1.40 -5.21 10.15
C PHE A 51 0.98 -3.78 10.45
N SER A 52 -0.29 -3.54 10.77
CA SER A 52 -0.78 -2.23 11.19
C SER A 52 -0.03 -1.73 12.43
N SER A 53 0.15 -2.59 13.43
CA SER A 53 0.88 -2.24 14.66
C SER A 53 2.34 -1.86 14.38
N GLN A 54 3.00 -2.54 13.45
CA GLN A 54 4.39 -2.24 13.09
C GLN A 54 4.49 -0.93 12.31
N LEU A 55 3.60 -0.69 11.34
CA LEU A 55 3.55 0.57 10.59
C LEU A 55 3.21 1.76 11.49
N ASP A 56 2.30 1.58 12.44
CA ASP A 56 1.98 2.60 13.45
C ASP A 56 3.21 2.92 14.31
N ALA A 57 3.95 1.91 14.78
CA ALA A 57 5.18 2.11 15.54
C ALA A 57 6.24 2.90 14.74
N GLN A 58 6.41 2.58 13.46
CA GLN A 58 7.30 3.32 12.57
C GLN A 58 6.88 4.79 12.39
N GLY A 59 5.57 5.04 12.26
CA GLY A 59 5.03 6.39 12.19
C GLY A 59 5.25 7.17 13.49
N ILE A 60 4.97 6.55 14.66
CA ILE A 60 5.22 7.16 15.99
C ILE A 60 6.67 7.60 16.15
N GLU A 61 7.61 6.77 15.69
CA GLU A 61 9.04 7.03 15.83
C GLU A 61 9.50 8.22 14.97
N THR A 62 8.88 8.44 13.82
CA THR A 62 9.45 9.29 12.77
C THR A 62 8.63 10.53 12.44
N GLN A 63 7.34 10.53 12.76
CA GLN A 63 6.45 11.66 12.50
C GLN A 63 6.51 12.69 13.62
N SER A 64 6.44 13.97 13.23
CA SER A 64 6.32 15.10 14.17
C SER A 64 4.87 15.51 14.44
N GLU A 65 3.94 15.08 13.58
CA GLU A 65 2.51 15.32 13.74
C GLU A 65 1.87 14.40 14.79
N LYS A 66 0.66 14.75 15.26
CA LYS A 66 -0.03 13.95 16.26
C LYS A 66 -0.52 12.63 15.68
N HIS A 67 -0.32 11.55 16.43
CA HIS A 67 -0.75 10.20 16.07
C HIS A 67 -2.27 10.13 15.79
N PRO A 68 -2.70 9.56 14.66
CA PRO A 68 -4.12 9.29 14.37
C PRO A 68 -4.64 8.14 15.25
N ILE A 69 -5.87 8.21 15.74
CA ILE A 69 -6.25 7.40 16.92
C ILE A 69 -6.40 5.89 16.59
N HIS A 70 -6.80 5.50 15.37
CA HIS A 70 -7.05 4.10 14.98
C HIS A 70 -6.92 3.88 13.47
N ILE A 71 -5.70 3.77 12.93
CA ILE A 71 -5.51 3.41 11.52
C ILE A 71 -5.16 1.93 11.43
N ARG A 72 -5.70 1.27 10.40
CA ARG A 72 -5.41 -0.14 10.14
C ARG A 72 -5.33 -0.36 8.65
N LEU A 73 -4.49 -1.31 8.28
CA LEU A 73 -4.56 -1.87 6.96
C LEU A 73 -5.88 -2.63 6.77
N SER A 74 -6.31 -2.78 5.52
CA SER A 74 -7.41 -3.63 5.12
C SER A 74 -6.91 -5.00 4.66
N VAL A 75 -7.82 -5.98 4.68
CA VAL A 75 -7.55 -7.29 4.06
C VAL A 75 -7.37 -7.12 2.55
N ASP A 76 -8.09 -6.20 1.92
CA ASP A 76 -7.97 -5.90 0.49
C ASP A 76 -6.54 -5.52 0.13
N TYR A 77 -5.88 -4.69 0.94
CA TYR A 77 -4.49 -4.35 0.73
C TYR A 77 -3.55 -5.53 0.96
N LEU A 78 -3.75 -6.33 2.01
CA LEU A 78 -2.98 -7.56 2.23
C LEU A 78 -3.12 -8.53 1.03
N MET A 79 -4.30 -8.61 0.45
CA MET A 79 -4.60 -9.44 -0.72
C MET A 79 -4.22 -8.77 -2.06
N ASN A 80 -3.60 -7.59 -2.00
CA ASN A 80 -3.21 -6.79 -3.16
C ASN A 80 -4.38 -6.45 -4.10
N LEU A 81 -5.60 -6.36 -3.59
CA LEU A 81 -6.81 -6.04 -4.37
C LEU A 81 -7.03 -4.53 -4.49
N GLY A 82 -6.77 -3.80 -3.41
CA GLY A 82 -7.07 -2.38 -3.32
C GLY A 82 -6.33 -1.67 -2.18
N ILE A 83 -6.23 -0.35 -2.28
CA ILE A 83 -5.81 0.54 -1.20
C ILE A 83 -7.05 1.32 -0.77
N THR A 84 -7.54 1.07 0.44
CA THR A 84 -8.61 1.87 1.04
C THR A 84 -8.07 3.21 1.54
N THR A 85 -8.96 4.13 1.90
CA THR A 85 -8.57 5.38 2.58
C THR A 85 -7.83 5.10 3.89
N SER A 86 -8.16 4.03 4.61
CA SER A 86 -7.46 3.63 5.83
C SER A 86 -6.03 3.20 5.53
N ASP A 87 -5.85 2.33 4.53
CA ASP A 87 -4.52 1.91 4.06
C ASP A 87 -3.67 3.10 3.64
N TRP A 88 -4.25 4.00 2.84
CA TRP A 88 -3.59 5.21 2.38
C TRP A 88 -3.06 6.05 3.54
N ILE A 89 -3.89 6.28 4.56
CA ILE A 89 -3.49 7.04 5.74
C ILE A 89 -2.40 6.27 6.52
N THR A 90 -2.53 4.95 6.72
CA THR A 90 -1.51 4.13 7.41
C THR A 90 -0.17 4.20 6.69
N LEU A 91 -0.14 4.05 5.37
CA LEU A 91 1.09 4.10 4.58
C LEU A 91 1.73 5.49 4.65
N LYS A 92 0.95 6.57 4.47
CA LYS A 92 1.45 7.94 4.65
C LYS A 92 2.05 8.15 6.04
N TRP A 93 1.33 7.70 7.08
CA TRP A 93 1.76 7.80 8.47
C TRP A 93 3.09 7.08 8.69
N ALA A 94 3.25 5.87 8.19
CA ALA A 94 4.45 5.07 8.37
C ALA A 94 5.69 5.62 7.64
N PHE A 95 5.52 6.22 6.46
CA PHE A 95 6.63 6.54 5.57
C PHE A 95 7.03 8.02 5.52
N GLU A 96 6.09 8.96 5.54
CA GLU A 96 6.43 10.38 5.27
C GLU A 96 7.38 10.98 6.31
N GLY A 97 7.30 10.56 7.58
CA GLY A 97 8.20 11.01 8.65
C GLY A 97 9.67 10.66 8.36
N LYS A 98 9.92 9.56 7.65
CA LYS A 98 11.26 9.11 7.23
C LYS A 98 11.76 9.83 5.98
N TRP A 99 10.86 10.47 5.23
CA TRP A 99 11.17 11.02 3.91
C TRP A 99 11.51 12.51 3.90
N GLN A 100 11.79 13.10 5.08
CA GLN A 100 12.33 14.47 5.20
C GLN A 100 11.50 15.54 4.48
N GLY A 101 10.17 15.39 4.48
CA GLY A 101 9.25 16.34 3.85
C GLY A 101 8.62 15.84 2.56
N ASP A 102 9.16 14.78 1.95
CA ASP A 102 8.54 14.17 0.78
C ASP A 102 7.21 13.51 1.16
N LYS A 103 6.31 13.45 0.18
CA LYS A 103 4.95 12.95 0.36
C LYS A 103 4.72 11.67 -0.43
N LEU A 104 3.95 10.76 0.15
CA LEU A 104 3.38 9.66 -0.60
C LEU A 104 2.19 10.20 -1.41
N ALA A 105 2.19 9.93 -2.70
CA ALA A 105 1.20 10.42 -3.64
C ALA A 105 0.76 9.32 -4.62
N VAL A 106 -0.41 9.50 -5.25
CA VAL A 106 -0.80 8.74 -6.45
C VAL A 106 -0.64 9.66 -7.65
N GLY A 107 0.26 9.32 -8.57
CA GLY A 107 0.46 10.05 -9.82
C GLY A 107 -0.29 9.38 -10.96
N PHE A 108 -0.90 10.17 -11.84
CA PHE A 108 -1.55 9.72 -13.07
C PHE A 108 -0.69 10.08 -14.27
N PHE A 109 -0.47 9.12 -15.15
CA PHE A 109 0.35 9.21 -16.32
C PHE A 109 -0.50 9.01 -17.57
N ASN A 110 -0.32 9.92 -18.53
CA ASN A 110 -0.87 9.78 -19.87
C ASN A 110 0.30 9.84 -20.86
N GLN A 111 0.45 8.81 -21.68
CA GLN A 111 1.57 8.69 -22.64
C GLN A 111 2.94 8.86 -21.97
N GLY A 112 3.10 8.34 -20.76
CA GLY A 112 4.34 8.43 -19.97
C GLY A 112 4.60 9.79 -19.32
N GLN A 113 3.71 10.77 -19.47
CA GLN A 113 3.82 12.07 -18.82
C GLN A 113 2.92 12.14 -17.59
N LEU A 114 3.47 12.60 -16.47
CA LEU A 114 2.71 12.87 -15.26
C LEU A 114 1.74 14.04 -15.50
N THR A 115 0.44 13.79 -15.38
CA THR A 115 -0.61 14.79 -15.64
C THR A 115 -1.38 15.23 -14.41
N ARG A 116 -1.47 14.38 -13.38
CA ARG A 116 -2.20 14.66 -12.14
C ARG A 116 -1.53 13.96 -10.97
N VAL A 117 -1.65 14.54 -9.77
CA VAL A 117 -1.12 13.96 -8.53
C VAL A 117 -2.15 14.12 -7.43
N VAL A 118 -2.37 13.04 -6.67
CA VAL A 118 -3.22 12.99 -5.48
C VAL A 118 -2.32 12.81 -4.27
N THR A 119 -2.32 13.80 -3.37
CA THR A 119 -1.43 13.82 -2.20
C THR A 119 -2.20 13.78 -0.88
N SER A 120 -3.39 14.39 -0.83
CA SER A 120 -4.19 14.46 0.39
C SER A 120 -5.22 13.33 0.47
N SER A 121 -5.65 12.98 1.68
CA SER A 121 -6.73 11.99 1.85
C SER A 121 -8.06 12.47 1.25
N MET A 122 -8.30 13.79 1.20
CA MET A 122 -9.50 14.34 0.57
C MET A 122 -9.47 14.17 -0.95
N ASP A 123 -8.32 14.42 -1.57
CA ASP A 123 -8.13 14.20 -3.00
C ASP A 123 -8.21 12.72 -3.33
N PHE A 124 -7.70 11.85 -2.45
CA PHE A 124 -7.83 10.40 -2.61
C PHE A 124 -9.30 9.95 -2.58
N VAL A 125 -10.10 10.47 -1.65
CA VAL A 125 -11.54 10.22 -1.62
C VAL A 125 -12.22 10.75 -2.87
N THR A 126 -11.83 11.93 -3.36
CA THR A 126 -12.43 12.54 -4.55
C THR A 126 -12.08 11.77 -5.82
N ALA A 127 -10.83 11.34 -5.98
CA ALA A 127 -10.35 10.66 -7.17
C ALA A 127 -10.77 9.19 -7.23
N PHE A 128 -10.80 8.49 -6.09
CA PHE A 128 -10.98 7.03 -6.05
C PHE A 128 -12.22 6.59 -5.27
N ALA A 129 -13.12 7.51 -4.92
CA ALA A 129 -14.21 7.25 -3.96
C ALA A 129 -13.71 6.63 -2.63
N GLY A 130 -12.44 6.86 -2.29
CA GLY A 130 -11.78 6.31 -1.12
C GLY A 130 -11.23 4.89 -1.27
N TYR A 131 -11.21 4.34 -2.49
CA TYR A 131 -10.72 3.00 -2.81
C TYR A 131 -9.98 2.96 -4.15
N LEU A 132 -8.65 2.83 -4.12
CA LEU A 132 -7.83 2.62 -5.31
C LEU A 132 -7.76 1.12 -5.61
N ILE A 133 -8.33 0.69 -6.74
CA ILE A 133 -8.24 -0.70 -7.21
C ILE A 133 -6.80 -0.96 -7.68
N LEU A 134 -6.20 -2.05 -7.21
CA LEU A 134 -4.86 -2.47 -7.62
C LEU A 134 -4.92 -3.48 -8.77
N GLN A 135 -5.73 -4.52 -8.61
CA GLN A 135 -5.86 -5.59 -9.59
C GLN A 135 -7.28 -6.15 -9.64
N THR A 136 -7.71 -6.57 -10.83
CA THR A 136 -8.88 -7.43 -11.03
C THR A 136 -8.43 -8.67 -11.80
N GLU A 137 -8.89 -9.85 -11.38
CA GLU A 137 -8.52 -11.12 -12.03
C GLU A 137 -7.00 -11.37 -12.16
N GLY A 138 -6.18 -10.70 -11.33
CA GLY A 138 -4.73 -10.83 -11.33
C GLY A 138 -4.00 -9.84 -12.25
N GLU A 139 -4.73 -8.94 -12.93
CA GLU A 139 -4.16 -7.91 -13.81
C GLU A 139 -4.23 -6.54 -13.16
N PHE A 140 -3.18 -5.73 -13.36
CA PHE A 140 -3.13 -4.36 -12.86
C PHE A 140 -4.16 -3.48 -13.57
N GLU A 141 -4.98 -2.77 -12.80
CA GLU A 141 -6.08 -1.98 -13.33
C GLU A 141 -5.66 -0.54 -13.66
N PRO A 142 -5.86 -0.05 -14.90
CA PRO A 142 -5.73 1.37 -15.17
C PRO A 142 -6.81 2.15 -14.43
N TYR A 143 -6.55 3.45 -14.23
CA TYR A 143 -7.57 4.34 -13.69
C TYR A 143 -8.45 4.89 -14.82
N ILE A 144 -9.76 4.70 -14.73
CA ILE A 144 -10.74 5.24 -15.68
C ILE A 144 -11.35 6.51 -15.09
N ASP A 145 -11.15 7.65 -15.76
CA ASP A 145 -11.77 8.92 -15.38
C ASP A 145 -13.12 9.10 -16.09
N GLU A 146 -14.20 8.66 -15.43
CA GLU A 146 -15.57 8.77 -15.96
C GLU A 146 -16.01 10.23 -16.18
N PHE A 147 -15.33 11.21 -15.57
CA PHE A 147 -15.62 12.63 -15.77
C PHE A 147 -14.90 13.23 -17.00
N ASP A 148 -13.94 12.51 -17.57
CA ASP A 148 -13.13 12.91 -18.74
C ASP A 148 -13.29 11.91 -19.89
N ASP A 149 -14.54 11.62 -20.28
CA ASP A 149 -14.88 10.74 -21.42
C ASP A 149 -14.28 9.33 -21.31
N ASP A 150 -14.37 8.73 -20.13
CA ASP A 150 -13.83 7.41 -19.78
C ASP A 150 -12.33 7.25 -20.09
N LYS A 151 -11.59 8.35 -19.99
CA LYS A 151 -10.17 8.33 -20.30
C LYS A 151 -9.38 7.50 -19.29
N GLU A 152 -8.56 6.61 -19.81
CA GLU A 152 -7.66 5.76 -19.04
C GLU A 152 -6.34 6.46 -18.71
N TYR A 153 -5.89 6.27 -17.48
CA TYR A 153 -4.60 6.72 -16.98
C TYR A 153 -3.85 5.56 -16.34
N ASP A 154 -2.56 5.45 -16.63
CA ASP A 154 -1.65 4.65 -15.80
C ASP A 154 -1.48 5.39 -14.46
N TRP A 155 -1.57 4.71 -13.33
CA TRP A 155 -1.38 5.33 -12.03
C TRP A 155 -0.21 4.68 -11.29
N ARG A 156 0.53 5.49 -10.53
CA ARG A 156 1.70 5.05 -9.76
C ARG A 156 1.66 5.59 -8.36
N LEU A 157 2.17 4.81 -7.41
CA LEU A 157 2.50 5.33 -6.09
C LEU A 157 3.85 6.04 -6.19
N LEU A 158 3.87 7.31 -5.81
CA LEU A 158 5.02 8.17 -5.94
C LEU A 158 5.47 8.66 -4.56
N ARG A 159 6.79 8.73 -4.38
CA ARG A 159 7.40 9.61 -3.39
C ARG A 159 7.71 10.94 -4.08
N ILE A 160 7.12 12.03 -3.63
CA ILE A 160 7.23 13.34 -4.30
C ILE A 160 7.82 14.42 -3.40
N ASN A 161 8.62 15.29 -3.98
CA ASN A 161 9.13 16.53 -3.39
C ASN A 161 9.13 17.63 -4.45
N GLU A 162 8.25 18.61 -4.31
CA GLU A 162 8.06 19.67 -5.31
C GLU A 162 7.89 19.07 -6.73
N ASP A 163 8.83 19.33 -7.63
CA ASP A 163 8.82 18.86 -9.02
C ASP A 163 9.54 17.51 -9.22
N HIS A 164 10.10 16.92 -8.17
CA HIS A 164 10.78 15.64 -8.22
C HIS A 164 9.85 14.53 -7.75
N PHE A 165 9.79 13.44 -8.50
CA PHE A 165 9.09 12.23 -8.09
C PHE A 165 9.97 11.00 -8.25
N THR A 166 9.64 9.96 -7.49
CA THR A 166 10.22 8.63 -7.62
C THR A 166 9.08 7.63 -7.56
N ASP A 167 9.01 6.73 -8.55
CA ASP A 167 8.06 5.61 -8.52
C ASP A 167 8.44 4.65 -7.38
N VAL A 168 7.50 4.46 -6.46
CA VAL A 168 7.62 3.55 -5.32
C VAL A 168 6.54 2.45 -5.36
N THR A 169 5.85 2.29 -6.49
CA THR A 169 4.75 1.32 -6.67
C THR A 169 5.21 -0.08 -6.30
N GLN A 170 6.30 -0.56 -6.90
CA GLN A 170 6.85 -1.89 -6.58
C GLN A 170 7.44 -2.01 -5.17
N THR A 171 7.68 -0.89 -4.46
CA THR A 171 8.10 -0.95 -3.05
C THR A 171 6.91 -1.23 -2.15
N ILE A 172 5.74 -0.68 -2.48
CA ILE A 172 4.56 -0.70 -1.61
C ILE A 172 3.65 -1.88 -1.94
N ILE A 173 3.43 -2.18 -3.22
CA ILE A 173 2.52 -3.23 -3.67
C ILE A 173 3.22 -4.31 -4.49
N THR A 174 2.54 -5.44 -4.66
CA THR A 174 2.99 -6.57 -5.47
C THR A 174 2.35 -6.49 -6.84
N THR A 175 3.05 -5.87 -7.79
CA THR A 175 2.53 -5.67 -9.14
C THR A 175 3.70 -5.69 -10.12
N ASP A 176 3.53 -6.39 -11.24
CA ASP A 176 4.51 -6.45 -12.32
C ASP A 176 4.26 -5.30 -13.31
N LEU A 177 4.92 -4.16 -13.06
CA LEU A 177 4.91 -3.01 -13.97
C LEU A 177 6.32 -2.48 -14.22
N PRO A 178 6.62 -1.93 -15.42
CA PRO A 178 7.86 -1.22 -15.63
C PRO A 178 7.95 0.00 -14.70
N GLU A 179 9.15 0.31 -14.21
CA GLU A 179 9.42 1.56 -13.49
C GLU A 179 9.34 2.74 -14.47
N ILE A 180 8.77 3.85 -14.00
CA ILE A 180 8.77 5.12 -14.72
C ILE A 180 9.90 6.01 -14.16
N SER A 181 10.76 6.52 -15.05
CA SER A 181 11.92 7.38 -14.74
C SER A 181 11.70 8.83 -15.13
#